data_AF-A0A958EYS6-F1
#
_entry.id   AF-A0A958EYS6-F1
#
_cell.length_a   1.000
_cell.length_b   1.000
_cell.length_c   1.000
_cell.angle_alpha   90.00
_cell.angle_beta   90.00
_cell.angle_gamma   90.00
#
_symmetry.space_group_name_H-M   'P 1'
#
loop_
_entity.id
_entity.type
_entity.pdbx_description
1 polymer ?
#
loop_
_entity_poly.entity_id
_entity_poly.type
_entity_poly.pdbx_seq_one_letter_code
_entity_poly.pdbx_strand_id
1 'polypeptide(L)'
;ADDWTFTSERSGTFALRITGADTSYVLQVKAVDNLNLEDPTPASQEFPIANTRPQVAWSPNSRIPDTTLTVASFAWSAADPDGDETIEFIEYALDDTSNWIQLPGDARSVDLKAADGLTEGEHVLWLRAVDIAGARSQEIRMPEEVVNTWYVKLPRGSYLLIDDYAVESAASGRPDAYYRGLLNNLLPTIGEDYTYWNIEAQFPASPRQFTETLKLFDRIIWYTDIIQNSDPHFIYAQSAIPEFRQNGGKIIYAVQFNSAFGTQGEPLAFAPVDTLGTRYNFIATNQNFYPDPAFATEFPTLQPLPDLKVSTFILGGAFALKASPGAVPMYRYDDPAITTDPLFVILGRNDNTGDFDFVFSGTPLHFLQGNGNLDELFEIILMDVF
;
A
#
# COMPACT_ATOMS: atom_id res chain seq x y z
N ALA A 1 -1.63 -2.69 61.65
CA ALA A 1 -2.68 -3.71 61.73
C ALA A 1 -3.13 -3.97 60.31
N ASP A 2 -3.38 -5.24 60.01
CA ASP A 2 -4.00 -5.77 58.79
C ASP A 2 -3.12 -5.85 57.53
N ASP A 3 -2.39 -6.96 57.42
CA ASP A 3 -2.00 -7.56 56.13
C ASP A 3 -2.33 -9.07 56.06
N TRP A 4 -3.07 -9.60 57.06
CA TRP A 4 -3.56 -10.99 57.03
C TRP A 4 -4.96 -11.02 56.45
N THR A 5 -5.13 -11.71 55.32
CA THR A 5 -6.45 -11.97 54.75
C THR A 5 -6.97 -13.32 55.26
N PHE A 6 -8.06 -13.30 56.03
CA PHE A 6 -8.71 -14.55 56.44
C PHE A 6 -9.40 -15.22 55.24
N THR A 7 -9.28 -16.53 55.13
CA THR A 7 -9.98 -17.32 54.12
C THR A 7 -10.34 -18.70 54.66
N SER A 8 -11.49 -19.23 54.23
CA SER A 8 -11.88 -20.63 54.43
C SER A 8 -11.51 -21.52 53.25
N GLU A 9 -10.99 -20.95 52.17
CA GLU A 9 -10.57 -21.68 50.98
C GLU A 9 -9.33 -22.53 51.27
N ARG A 10 -9.27 -23.72 50.67
CA ARG A 10 -8.14 -24.65 50.84
C ARG A 10 -7.01 -24.43 49.84
N SER A 11 -7.25 -23.61 48.83
CA SER A 11 -6.32 -23.27 47.75
C SER A 11 -6.72 -21.93 47.13
N GLY A 12 -5.78 -21.22 46.54
CA GLY A 12 -6.06 -19.98 45.81
C GLY A 12 -4.96 -19.67 44.81
N THR A 13 -5.26 -18.75 43.89
CA THR A 13 -4.30 -18.19 42.93
C THR A 13 -4.05 -16.74 43.30
N PHE A 14 -2.79 -16.32 43.25
CA PHE A 14 -2.38 -14.95 43.46
C PHE A 14 -1.42 -14.54 42.35
N ALA A 15 -1.55 -13.32 41.85
CA ALA A 15 -0.64 -12.76 40.87
C ALA A 15 0.52 -12.09 41.60
N LEU A 16 1.75 -12.50 41.27
CA LEU A 16 2.95 -11.81 41.70
C LEU A 16 3.29 -10.78 40.62
N ARG A 17 3.54 -9.53 41.01
CA ARG A 17 3.84 -8.45 40.06
C ARG A 17 5.35 -8.31 39.93
N ILE A 18 5.82 -8.08 38.72
CA ILE A 18 7.20 -7.69 38.51
C ILE A 18 7.29 -6.19 38.72
N THR A 19 8.17 -5.75 39.63
CA THR A 19 8.31 -4.33 40.02
C THR A 19 9.72 -3.78 39.79
N GLY A 20 10.59 -4.58 39.17
CA GLY A 20 11.99 -4.27 38.92
C GLY A 20 12.73 -5.47 38.33
N ALA A 21 14.06 -5.40 38.30
CA ALA A 21 14.89 -6.46 37.73
C ALA A 21 14.74 -7.81 38.46
N ASP A 22 14.61 -7.77 39.79
CA ASP A 22 14.35 -8.94 40.64
C ASP A 22 13.38 -8.53 41.75
N THR A 23 12.39 -9.38 42.05
CA THR A 23 11.49 -9.21 43.19
C THR A 23 11.38 -10.54 43.94
N SER A 24 11.48 -10.50 45.27
CA SER A 24 11.20 -11.68 46.11
C SER A 24 9.90 -11.47 46.87
N TYR A 25 8.99 -12.43 46.75
CA TYR A 25 7.75 -12.47 47.50
C TYR A 25 7.81 -13.54 48.57
N VAL A 26 7.33 -13.22 49.77
CA VAL A 26 7.16 -14.21 50.84
C VAL A 26 5.68 -14.42 51.06
N LEU A 27 5.20 -15.62 50.74
CA LEU A 27 3.86 -16.04 51.14
C LEU A 27 3.92 -16.63 52.54
N GLN A 28 3.06 -16.16 53.43
CA GLN A 28 2.89 -16.72 54.76
C GLN A 28 1.46 -17.21 54.95
N VAL A 29 1.30 -18.39 55.54
CA VAL A 29 0.01 -18.99 55.86
C VAL A 29 0.03 -19.47 57.30
N LYS A 30 -0.97 -19.07 58.08
CA LYS A 30 -1.15 -19.50 59.47
C LYS A 30 -2.57 -20.02 59.68
N ALA A 31 -2.72 -21.05 60.50
CA ALA A 31 -4.03 -21.55 60.87
C ALA A 31 -4.65 -20.69 61.99
N VAL A 32 -5.98 -20.64 62.03
CA VAL A 32 -6.75 -20.09 63.16
C VAL A 32 -7.73 -21.16 63.61
N ASP A 33 -7.72 -21.50 64.89
CA ASP A 33 -8.59 -22.53 65.44
C ASP A 33 -10.01 -22.02 65.77
N ASN A 34 -10.87 -22.90 66.30
CA ASN A 34 -12.24 -22.57 66.69
C ASN A 34 -12.35 -21.72 67.96
N LEU A 35 -11.24 -21.41 68.62
CA LEU A 35 -11.12 -20.49 69.75
C LEU A 35 -10.50 -19.17 69.32
N ASN A 36 -10.32 -18.96 68.01
CA ASN A 36 -9.72 -17.77 67.41
C ASN A 36 -8.25 -17.58 67.83
N LEU A 37 -7.55 -18.67 68.15
CA LEU A 37 -6.11 -18.69 68.40
C LEU A 37 -5.36 -18.91 67.08
N GLU A 38 -4.38 -18.06 66.82
CA GLU A 38 -3.54 -18.11 65.62
C GLU A 38 -2.32 -18.99 65.84
N ASP A 39 -1.89 -19.70 64.79
CA ASP A 39 -0.62 -20.43 64.78
C ASP A 39 0.57 -19.47 64.97
N PRO A 40 1.39 -19.63 66.04
CA PRO A 40 2.54 -18.77 66.31
C PRO A 40 3.72 -19.01 65.35
N THR A 41 3.68 -20.05 64.54
CA THR A 41 4.72 -20.43 63.57
C THR A 41 4.16 -20.57 62.16
N PRO A 42 3.77 -19.46 61.49
CA PRO A 42 3.23 -19.51 60.13
C PRO A 42 4.15 -20.28 59.17
N ALA A 43 3.56 -21.10 58.32
CA ALA A 43 4.25 -21.67 57.18
C ALA A 43 4.65 -20.54 56.22
N SER A 44 5.85 -20.60 55.66
CA SER A 44 6.38 -19.56 54.79
C SER A 44 7.05 -20.16 53.56
N GLN A 45 6.80 -19.58 52.40
CA GLN A 45 7.44 -19.91 51.13
C GLN A 45 7.94 -18.64 50.46
N GLU A 46 9.22 -18.63 50.10
CA GLU A 46 9.82 -17.55 49.31
C GLU A 46 9.70 -17.86 47.82
N PHE A 47 9.35 -16.85 47.03
CA PHE A 47 9.21 -16.89 45.58
C PHE A 47 10.12 -15.83 44.96
N PRO A 48 11.36 -16.19 44.57
CA PRO A 48 12.21 -15.30 43.80
C PRO A 48 11.69 -15.21 42.36
N ILE A 49 11.50 -13.99 41.87
CA ILE A 49 11.13 -13.69 40.48
C ILE A 49 12.24 -12.83 39.89
N ALA A 50 12.78 -13.28 38.77
CA ALA A 50 13.76 -12.53 37.99
C ALA A 50 13.07 -12.09 36.69
N ASN A 51 13.16 -10.81 36.38
CA ASN A 51 12.59 -10.24 35.16
C ASN A 51 13.51 -10.50 33.97
N THR A 52 12.93 -11.00 32.89
CA THR A 52 13.60 -11.22 31.62
C THR A 52 13.27 -10.07 30.68
N ARG A 53 14.25 -9.62 29.89
CA ARG A 53 14.00 -8.54 28.94
C ARG A 53 13.15 -9.02 27.77
N PRO A 54 12.25 -8.17 27.24
CA PRO A 54 11.53 -8.48 26.01
C PRO A 54 12.47 -8.52 24.81
N GLN A 55 11.97 -9.05 23.70
CA GLN A 55 12.67 -9.19 22.43
C GLN A 55 11.80 -8.64 21.30
N VAL A 56 12.45 -8.05 20.30
CA VAL A 56 11.79 -7.51 19.10
C VAL A 56 12.54 -7.96 17.84
N ALA A 57 11.81 -8.16 16.74
CA ALA A 57 12.39 -8.47 15.44
C ALA A 57 11.53 -7.90 14.31
N TRP A 58 12.16 -7.42 13.24
CA TRP A 58 11.45 -6.93 12.07
C TRP A 58 10.68 -8.05 11.36
N SER A 59 9.45 -7.75 10.97
CA SER A 59 8.68 -8.60 10.08
C SER A 59 9.19 -8.47 8.64
N PRO A 60 9.13 -9.51 7.80
CA PRO A 60 9.64 -9.46 6.42
C PRO A 60 9.06 -8.33 5.55
N ASN A 61 7.83 -7.91 5.81
CA ASN A 61 7.13 -6.81 5.14
C ASN A 61 7.56 -5.40 5.62
N SER A 62 8.62 -5.30 6.42
CA SER A 62 9.15 -4.02 6.96
C SER A 62 10.41 -3.55 6.26
N ARG A 63 10.89 -4.34 5.29
CA ARG A 63 12.01 -3.95 4.46
C ARG A 63 11.63 -2.71 3.69
N ILE A 64 12.47 -1.69 3.78
CA ILE A 64 12.28 -0.42 3.09
C ILE A 64 13.18 -0.42 1.83
N PRO A 65 12.69 0.04 0.67
CA PRO A 65 13.57 0.30 -0.47
C PRO A 65 14.55 1.44 -0.12
N ASP A 66 15.62 1.55 -0.91
CA ASP A 66 16.64 2.62 -0.73
C ASP A 66 16.06 4.03 -0.81
N THR A 67 14.88 4.18 -1.42
CA THR A 67 14.16 5.45 -1.48
C THR A 67 12.65 5.25 -1.35
N THR A 68 12.01 6.10 -0.55
CA THR A 68 10.56 6.22 -0.45
C THR A 68 10.12 7.65 -0.71
N LEU A 69 8.81 7.86 -0.88
CA LEU A 69 8.20 9.17 -0.63
C LEU A 69 8.05 9.38 0.88
N THR A 70 7.34 10.43 1.30
CA THR A 70 7.08 10.76 2.71
C THR A 70 6.09 9.80 3.39
N VAL A 71 6.20 8.50 3.11
CA VAL A 71 5.46 7.38 3.71
C VAL A 71 6.40 6.19 3.87
N ALA A 72 6.47 5.67 5.10
CA ALA A 72 7.20 4.43 5.41
C ALA A 72 6.41 3.61 6.44
N SER A 73 6.18 2.32 6.16
CA SER A 73 5.47 1.44 7.09
C SER A 73 6.39 0.34 7.58
N PHE A 74 6.37 0.09 8.89
CA PHE A 74 7.19 -0.92 9.53
C PHE A 74 6.32 -1.83 10.38
N ALA A 75 6.69 -3.10 10.45
CA ALA A 75 6.02 -4.11 11.26
C ALA A 75 7.04 -4.97 12.03
N TRP A 76 6.67 -5.48 13.18
CA TRP A 76 7.59 -6.27 14.00
C TRP A 76 6.83 -7.33 14.79
N SER A 77 7.57 -8.34 15.23
CA SER A 77 7.17 -9.18 16.34
C SER A 77 7.79 -8.65 17.62
N ALA A 78 7.08 -8.83 18.73
CA ALA A 78 7.61 -8.59 20.07
C ALA A 78 7.15 -9.73 20.97
N ALA A 79 8.04 -10.22 21.82
CA ALA A 79 7.78 -11.29 22.77
C ALA A 79 8.52 -11.06 24.07
N ASP A 80 7.93 -11.46 25.18
CA ASP A 80 8.56 -11.41 26.51
C ASP A 80 8.54 -12.79 27.16
N PRO A 81 9.70 -13.33 27.57
CA PRO A 81 9.76 -14.63 28.25
C PRO A 81 8.94 -14.71 29.54
N ASP A 82 8.62 -13.57 30.16
CA ASP A 82 7.77 -13.51 31.36
C ASP A 82 6.26 -13.41 31.03
N GLY A 83 5.93 -13.33 29.73
CA GLY A 83 4.58 -13.28 29.16
C GLY A 83 4.40 -12.04 28.28
N ASP A 84 3.89 -12.17 27.04
CA ASP A 84 3.79 -11.02 26.13
C ASP A 84 2.93 -9.86 26.67
N GLU A 85 2.03 -10.15 27.62
CA GLU A 85 1.25 -9.14 28.36
C GLU A 85 2.10 -8.25 29.28
N THR A 86 3.35 -8.63 29.56
CA THR A 86 4.29 -7.82 30.34
C THR A 86 4.97 -6.74 29.49
N ILE A 87 4.83 -6.77 28.17
CA ILE A 87 5.29 -5.68 27.32
C ILE A 87 4.36 -4.47 27.53
N GLU A 88 4.85 -3.46 28.22
CA GLU A 88 4.07 -2.26 28.53
C GLU A 88 4.04 -1.29 27.34
N PHE A 89 5.19 -1.11 26.68
CA PHE A 89 5.34 -0.18 25.55
C PHE A 89 6.21 -0.76 24.44
N ILE A 90 5.88 -0.35 23.20
CA ILE A 90 6.86 -0.32 22.11
C ILE A 90 7.34 1.11 21.97
N GLU A 91 8.65 1.31 21.84
CA GLU A 91 9.24 2.62 21.61
C GLU A 91 9.92 2.64 20.25
N TYR A 92 9.73 3.72 19.49
CA TYR A 92 10.50 3.99 18.29
C TYR A 92 11.14 5.37 18.34
N ALA A 93 12.23 5.56 17.59
CA ALA A 93 12.87 6.84 17.40
C ALA A 93 13.22 7.01 15.92
N LEU A 94 12.93 8.18 15.35
CA LEU A 94 13.31 8.56 13.98
C LEU A 94 14.49 9.53 14.07
N ASP A 95 15.61 9.17 13.45
CA ASP A 95 16.88 9.90 13.33
C ASP A 95 17.63 10.26 14.63
N ASP A 96 16.94 10.27 15.78
CA ASP A 96 17.50 10.65 17.08
C ASP A 96 17.05 9.73 18.22
N THR A 97 17.93 8.81 18.63
CA THR A 97 17.68 7.88 19.77
C THR A 97 17.70 8.55 21.15
N SER A 98 17.80 9.88 21.24
CA SER A 98 17.55 10.60 22.49
C SER A 98 16.06 10.91 22.72
N ASN A 99 15.24 10.84 21.67
CA ASN A 99 13.81 11.14 21.69
C ASN A 99 12.99 9.94 21.22
N TRP A 100 12.40 9.19 22.16
CA TRP A 100 11.60 8.01 21.86
C TRP A 100 10.10 8.31 21.93
N ILE A 101 9.36 7.82 20.94
CA ILE A 101 7.89 7.88 20.87
C ILE A 101 7.34 6.54 21.33
N GLN A 102 6.38 6.58 22.26
CA GLN A 102 5.75 5.39 22.83
C GLN A 102 4.48 5.00 22.06
N LEU A 103 4.38 3.72 21.75
CA LEU A 103 3.20 3.04 21.24
C LEU A 103 2.71 2.04 22.30
N PRO A 104 1.43 1.64 22.27
CA PRO A 104 0.93 0.54 23.09
C PRO A 104 1.80 -0.72 23.00
N GLY A 105 1.97 -1.46 24.10
CA GLY A 105 2.80 -2.68 24.13
C GLY A 105 2.34 -3.80 23.18
N ASP A 106 1.06 -3.79 22.78
CA ASP A 106 0.49 -4.69 21.78
C ASP A 106 0.64 -4.18 20.33
N ALA A 107 1.21 -2.99 20.11
CA ALA A 107 1.50 -2.48 18.77
C ALA A 107 2.49 -3.39 18.04
N ARG A 108 2.21 -3.70 16.77
CA ARG A 108 3.05 -4.54 15.90
C ARG A 108 3.37 -3.89 14.55
N SER A 109 2.97 -2.63 14.38
CA SER A 109 3.28 -1.83 13.20
C SER A 109 3.18 -0.34 13.47
N VAL A 110 3.85 0.45 12.64
CA VAL A 110 3.71 1.91 12.58
C VAL A 110 3.77 2.37 11.13
N ASP A 111 2.93 3.34 10.79
CA ASP A 111 2.98 4.08 9.52
C ASP A 111 3.53 5.48 9.82
N LEU A 112 4.71 5.81 9.30
CA LEU A 112 5.31 7.13 9.41
C LEU A 112 5.00 7.95 8.16
N LYS A 113 4.61 9.20 8.37
CA LYS A 113 4.30 10.18 7.34
C LYS A 113 5.11 11.46 7.54
N ALA A 114 4.98 12.41 6.61
CA ALA A 114 5.60 13.74 6.74
C ALA A 114 5.30 14.41 8.11
N ALA A 115 4.08 14.23 8.64
CA ALA A 115 3.67 14.79 9.93
C ALA A 115 4.44 14.19 11.13
N ASP A 116 5.00 12.99 10.98
CA ASP A 116 5.77 12.28 12.00
C ASP A 116 7.28 12.58 11.92
N GLY A 117 7.68 13.52 11.04
CA GLY A 117 9.08 13.93 10.86
C GLY A 117 9.78 13.28 9.66
N LEU A 118 9.06 12.51 8.84
CA LEU A 118 9.59 11.89 7.61
C LEU A 118 9.75 12.95 6.51
N THR A 119 10.81 13.73 6.59
CA THR A 119 11.11 14.88 5.71
C THR A 119 12.05 14.48 4.58
N GLU A 120 12.44 15.41 3.68
CA GLU A 120 13.42 15.06 2.64
C GLU A 120 14.80 14.82 3.25
N GLY A 121 15.41 13.66 2.99
CA GLY A 121 16.73 13.37 3.51
C GLY A 121 16.96 11.89 3.81
N GLU A 122 18.12 11.64 4.42
CA GLU A 122 18.49 10.30 4.90
C GLU A 122 17.87 10.05 6.27
N HIS A 123 17.26 8.88 6.43
CA HIS A 123 16.59 8.52 7.67
C HIS A 123 17.03 7.17 8.23
N VAL A 124 16.83 7.03 9.55
CA VAL A 124 16.99 5.80 10.31
C VAL A 124 15.87 5.67 11.34
N LEU A 125 15.22 4.52 11.38
CA LEU A 125 14.24 4.17 12.40
C LEU A 125 14.89 3.22 13.39
N TRP A 126 14.81 3.50 14.69
CA TRP A 126 15.11 2.55 15.76
C TRP A 126 13.83 2.11 16.47
N LEU A 127 13.85 0.89 17.01
CA LEU A 127 12.74 0.30 17.73
C LEU A 127 13.23 -0.56 18.90
N ARG A 128 12.47 -0.55 20.00
CA ARG A 128 12.65 -1.45 21.15
C ARG A 128 11.32 -1.70 21.87
N ALA A 129 11.26 -2.78 22.64
CA ALA A 129 10.18 -3.04 23.59
C ALA A 129 10.61 -2.68 25.01
N VAL A 130 9.64 -2.31 25.85
CA VAL A 130 9.80 -2.01 27.28
C VAL A 130 8.75 -2.79 28.06
N ASP A 131 9.18 -3.55 29.06
CA ASP A 131 8.28 -4.30 29.94
C ASP A 131 7.73 -3.48 31.12
N ILE A 132 6.81 -4.05 31.91
CA ILE A 132 6.19 -3.39 33.07
C ILE A 132 7.18 -3.01 34.17
N ALA A 133 8.36 -3.65 34.19
CA ALA A 133 9.43 -3.40 35.13
C ALA A 133 10.45 -2.38 34.59
N GLY A 134 10.22 -1.86 33.38
CA GLY A 134 11.06 -0.89 32.69
C GLY A 134 12.29 -1.48 32.02
N ALA A 135 12.43 -2.82 31.94
CA ALA A 135 13.53 -3.43 31.22
C ALA A 135 13.29 -3.33 29.70
N ARG A 136 14.40 -3.10 28.99
CA ARG A 136 14.38 -2.80 27.55
C ARG A 136 14.98 -3.94 26.76
N SER A 137 14.37 -4.25 25.62
CA SER A 137 14.92 -5.16 24.62
C SER A 137 16.24 -4.62 24.04
N GLN A 138 16.90 -5.45 23.23
CA GLN A 138 17.88 -4.91 22.28
C GLN A 138 17.18 -3.96 21.30
N GLU A 139 17.90 -2.90 20.92
CA GLU A 139 17.44 -1.94 19.91
C GLU A 139 17.67 -2.56 18.53
N ILE A 140 16.62 -2.58 17.71
CA ILE A 140 16.72 -2.90 16.29
C ILE A 140 16.54 -1.63 15.47
N ARG A 141 17.03 -1.62 14.23
CA ARG A 141 16.91 -0.46 13.35
C ARG A 141 16.56 -0.83 11.92
N MET A 142 15.98 0.11 11.18
CA MET A 142 15.75 0.03 9.74
C MET A 142 16.41 1.26 9.07
N PRO A 143 17.24 1.08 8.01
CA PRO A 143 17.66 -0.20 7.44
C PRO A 143 18.50 -1.01 8.45
N GLU A 144 18.54 -2.34 8.33
CA GLU A 144 19.18 -3.19 9.35
C GLU A 144 20.70 -3.00 9.46
N GLU A 145 21.37 -2.75 8.33
CA GLU A 145 22.82 -2.54 8.29
C GLU A 145 23.20 -1.16 8.80
N VAL A 146 24.02 -1.09 9.86
CA VAL A 146 24.40 0.15 10.59
C VAL A 146 24.94 1.27 9.69
N VAL A 147 25.57 0.93 8.57
CA VAL A 147 26.14 1.89 7.62
C VAL A 147 25.12 2.49 6.64
N ASN A 148 23.94 1.89 6.55
CA ASN A 148 22.91 2.27 5.58
C ASN A 148 21.84 3.16 6.22
N THR A 149 21.28 4.01 5.38
CA THR A 149 20.11 4.87 5.60
C THR A 149 19.14 4.63 4.44
N TRP A 150 17.87 5.02 4.59
CA TRP A 150 16.99 5.15 3.43
C TRP A 150 16.74 6.63 3.14
N TYR A 151 16.60 6.95 1.86
CA TYR A 151 16.35 8.31 1.43
C TYR A 151 14.84 8.57 1.28
N VAL A 152 14.35 9.66 1.83
CA VAL A 152 12.97 10.13 1.62
C VAL A 152 12.97 11.28 0.64
N LYS A 153 12.10 11.18 -0.37
CA LYS A 153 11.83 12.25 -1.33
C LYS A 153 10.50 12.92 -1.02
N LEU A 154 10.45 14.24 -1.20
CA LEU A 154 9.20 14.97 -1.17
C LEU A 154 8.38 14.68 -2.44
N PRO A 155 7.05 14.46 -2.31
CA PRO A 155 6.19 14.45 -3.47
C PRO A 155 6.17 15.83 -4.13
N ARG A 156 6.16 15.84 -5.47
CA ARG A 156 6.02 17.00 -6.33
C ARG A 156 4.65 17.00 -6.99
N GLY A 157 3.90 18.08 -6.81
CA GLY A 157 2.56 18.26 -7.36
C GLY A 157 1.54 17.25 -6.84
N SER A 158 0.31 17.33 -7.37
CA SER A 158 -0.81 16.44 -7.00
C SER A 158 -0.92 15.19 -7.88
N TYR A 159 -0.05 15.06 -8.89
CA TYR A 159 -0.06 13.95 -9.86
C TYR A 159 1.07 12.95 -9.58
N LEU A 160 0.77 11.66 -9.70
CA LEU A 160 1.74 10.56 -9.65
C LEU A 160 1.77 9.82 -10.98
N LEU A 161 2.97 9.70 -11.54
CA LEU A 161 3.25 8.82 -12.67
C LEU A 161 3.94 7.56 -12.14
N ILE A 162 3.22 6.44 -12.16
CA ILE A 162 3.73 5.12 -11.80
C ILE A 162 4.26 4.44 -13.04
N ASP A 163 5.55 4.13 -13.00
CA ASP A 163 6.25 3.31 -13.96
C ASP A 163 6.36 1.88 -13.44
N ASP A 164 5.57 1.01 -14.07
CA ASP A 164 5.47 -0.43 -13.83
C ASP A 164 5.83 -1.19 -15.13
N TYR A 165 6.84 -0.67 -15.83
CA TYR A 165 7.30 -1.21 -17.10
C TYR A 165 8.74 -1.70 -16.95
N ALA A 166 8.96 -3.01 -17.03
CA ALA A 166 10.27 -3.59 -16.72
C ALA A 166 11.37 -3.19 -17.71
N VAL A 167 11.02 -2.93 -18.98
CA VAL A 167 12.00 -2.69 -20.06
C VAL A 167 11.66 -1.49 -20.95
N GLU A 168 12.41 -0.41 -20.76
CA GLU A 168 12.39 0.77 -21.62
C GLU A 168 13.22 0.55 -22.91
N SER A 169 12.57 0.50 -24.08
CA SER A 169 13.21 0.23 -25.36
C SER A 169 12.45 0.82 -26.55
N ALA A 170 13.09 0.87 -27.72
CA ALA A 170 12.41 1.24 -28.96
C ALA A 170 11.29 0.24 -29.34
N ALA A 171 11.42 -1.03 -28.96
CA ALA A 171 10.39 -2.05 -29.22
C ALA A 171 9.17 -1.90 -28.32
N SER A 172 9.36 -1.47 -27.06
CA SER A 172 8.27 -1.16 -26.13
C SER A 172 7.64 0.21 -26.36
N GLY A 173 8.13 1.00 -27.32
CA GLY A 173 7.57 2.31 -27.65
C GLY A 173 8.02 3.43 -26.69
N ARG A 174 9.04 3.17 -25.85
CA ARG A 174 9.61 4.13 -24.89
C ARG A 174 8.58 4.77 -23.94
N PRO A 175 7.78 3.97 -23.21
CA PRO A 175 6.69 4.48 -22.38
C PRO A 175 7.14 5.55 -21.37
N ASP A 176 8.29 5.38 -20.70
CA ASP A 176 8.74 6.32 -19.68
C ASP A 176 9.00 7.70 -20.28
N ALA A 177 9.72 7.73 -21.40
CA ALA A 177 10.02 8.97 -22.11
C ALA A 177 8.73 9.63 -22.63
N TYR A 178 7.78 8.81 -23.09
CA TYR A 178 6.50 9.28 -23.59
C TYR A 178 5.65 9.93 -22.49
N TYR A 179 5.31 9.20 -21.42
CA TYR A 179 4.42 9.71 -20.37
C TYR A 179 5.03 10.89 -19.62
N ARG A 180 6.34 10.87 -19.36
CA ARG A 180 7.04 12.02 -18.76
C ARG A 180 7.00 13.24 -19.68
N GLY A 181 7.22 13.03 -21.00
CA GLY A 181 7.10 14.09 -21.99
C GLY A 181 5.70 14.70 -22.04
N LEU A 182 4.67 13.85 -22.02
CA LEU A 182 3.27 14.27 -21.97
C LEU A 182 2.98 15.13 -20.73
N LEU A 183 3.32 14.64 -19.53
CA LEU A 183 3.02 15.38 -18.29
C LEU A 183 3.86 16.66 -18.15
N ASN A 184 5.12 16.66 -18.62
CA ASN A 184 5.96 17.87 -18.67
C ASN A 184 5.36 18.97 -19.57
N ASN A 185 4.58 18.62 -20.58
CA ASN A 185 3.92 19.58 -21.45
C ASN A 185 2.56 20.01 -20.88
N LEU A 186 1.79 19.06 -20.34
CA LEU A 186 0.41 19.27 -19.92
C LEU A 186 0.29 19.98 -18.57
N LEU A 187 0.94 19.47 -17.52
CA LEU A 187 0.70 19.93 -16.14
C LEU A 187 1.14 21.38 -15.86
N PRO A 188 2.25 21.90 -16.43
CA PRO A 188 2.62 23.29 -16.22
C PRO A 188 1.57 24.29 -16.73
N THR A 189 0.71 23.90 -17.68
CA THR A 189 -0.36 24.78 -18.20
C THR A 189 -1.43 25.12 -17.17
N ILE A 190 -1.59 24.26 -16.15
CA ILE A 190 -2.52 24.44 -15.03
C ILE A 190 -1.80 24.74 -13.71
N GLY A 191 -0.49 25.00 -13.74
CA GLY A 191 0.31 25.29 -12.55
C GLY A 191 0.60 24.07 -11.67
N GLU A 192 0.51 22.86 -12.22
CA GLU A 192 0.77 21.61 -11.53
C GLU A 192 2.11 20.98 -11.94
N ASP A 193 2.51 19.96 -11.19
CA ASP A 193 3.70 19.13 -11.42
C ASP A 193 3.36 17.68 -11.08
N TYR A 194 4.32 16.77 -11.28
CA TYR A 194 4.14 15.36 -10.94
C TYR A 194 5.35 14.73 -10.26
N THR A 195 5.05 13.67 -9.52
CA THR A 195 6.04 12.74 -9.00
C THR A 195 6.16 11.55 -9.93
N TYR A 196 7.39 11.19 -10.29
CA TYR A 196 7.68 9.97 -11.03
C TYR A 196 8.14 8.89 -10.06
N TRP A 197 7.50 7.72 -10.10
CA TRP A 197 7.82 6.59 -9.25
C TRP A 197 7.95 5.33 -10.08
N ASN A 198 9.19 4.86 -10.21
CA ASN A 198 9.50 3.57 -10.83
C ASN A 198 9.37 2.48 -9.76
N ILE A 199 8.27 1.72 -9.84
CA ILE A 199 7.97 0.68 -8.87
C ILE A 199 8.76 -0.60 -9.14
N GLU A 200 9.24 -0.83 -10.37
CA GLU A 200 10.19 -1.91 -10.68
C GLU A 200 11.47 -1.85 -9.84
N ALA A 201 11.93 -0.64 -9.50
CA ALA A 201 13.11 -0.41 -8.67
C ALA A 201 12.78 -0.13 -7.19
N GLN A 202 11.61 0.46 -6.91
CA GLN A 202 11.28 1.04 -5.61
C GLN A 202 9.94 0.54 -5.07
N PHE A 203 9.68 -0.76 -5.18
CA PHE A 203 8.45 -1.35 -4.69
C PHE A 203 8.45 -1.48 -3.15
N PRO A 204 7.39 -1.02 -2.45
CA PRO A 204 7.27 -1.19 -1.00
C PRO A 204 7.07 -2.66 -0.62
N ALA A 205 7.67 -3.10 0.49
CA ALA A 205 7.46 -4.46 0.99
C ALA A 205 6.09 -4.68 1.67
N SER A 206 5.35 -3.60 1.93
CA SER A 206 4.07 -3.62 2.63
C SER A 206 2.95 -3.09 1.73
N PRO A 207 1.82 -3.81 1.60
CA PRO A 207 0.63 -3.29 0.92
C PRO A 207 0.13 -1.99 1.55
N ARG A 208 0.28 -1.86 2.88
CA ARG A 208 -0.11 -0.66 3.62
C ARG A 208 0.70 0.55 3.17
N GLN A 209 2.03 0.42 3.07
CA GLN A 209 2.90 1.50 2.60
C GLN A 209 2.55 1.89 1.17
N PHE A 210 2.31 0.91 0.30
CA PHE A 210 1.91 1.15 -1.08
C PHE A 210 0.61 1.98 -1.14
N THR A 211 -0.44 1.56 -0.44
CA THR A 211 -1.70 2.29 -0.38
C THR A 211 -1.55 3.70 0.19
N GLU A 212 -0.84 3.86 1.30
CA GLU A 212 -0.61 5.19 1.91
C GLU A 212 0.25 6.10 1.01
N THR A 213 1.14 5.52 0.20
CA THR A 213 1.92 6.27 -0.81
C THR A 213 1.01 6.81 -1.92
N LEU A 214 0.05 6.02 -2.40
CA LEU A 214 -0.91 6.47 -3.42
C LEU A 214 -1.75 7.66 -2.91
N LYS A 215 -2.11 7.66 -1.63
CA LYS A 215 -2.91 8.71 -0.98
C LYS A 215 -2.17 10.05 -0.82
N LEU A 216 -0.89 10.14 -1.16
CA LEU A 216 -0.18 11.41 -1.23
C LEU A 216 -0.62 12.27 -2.44
N PHE A 217 -1.37 11.69 -3.38
CA PHE A 217 -1.71 12.30 -4.66
C PHE A 217 -3.21 12.32 -4.89
N ASP A 218 -3.65 13.18 -5.80
CA ASP A 218 -5.06 13.26 -6.22
C ASP A 218 -5.30 12.47 -7.50
N ARG A 219 -4.29 12.42 -8.38
CA ARG A 219 -4.39 11.80 -9.71
C ARG A 219 -3.21 10.89 -9.99
N ILE A 220 -3.49 9.67 -10.43
CA ILE A 220 -2.50 8.65 -10.76
C ILE A 220 -2.59 8.29 -12.24
N ILE A 221 -1.44 8.24 -12.90
CA ILE A 221 -1.28 7.61 -14.20
C ILE A 221 -0.36 6.42 -13.98
N TRP A 222 -0.87 5.21 -14.22
CA TRP A 222 -0.14 3.97 -14.03
C TRP A 222 -0.15 3.21 -15.35
N TYR A 223 1.03 3.04 -15.94
CA TYR A 223 1.22 2.24 -17.15
C TYR A 223 2.07 1.03 -16.82
N THR A 224 1.69 -0.12 -17.37
CA THR A 224 2.37 -1.40 -17.13
C THR A 224 2.82 -2.05 -18.42
N ASP A 225 3.70 -3.04 -18.28
CA ASP A 225 3.88 -4.07 -19.31
C ASP A 225 2.91 -5.25 -19.11
N ILE A 226 3.30 -6.47 -19.48
CA ILE A 226 2.47 -7.67 -19.41
C ILE A 226 2.45 -8.20 -17.96
N ILE A 227 1.36 -7.89 -17.25
CA ILE A 227 1.14 -8.36 -15.88
C ILE A 227 0.54 -9.77 -15.81
N GLN A 228 0.77 -10.42 -14.66
CA GLN A 228 0.23 -11.74 -14.30
C GLN A 228 -0.59 -11.64 -13.01
N ASN A 229 -1.51 -12.57 -12.77
CA ASN A 229 -2.27 -12.61 -11.51
C ASN A 229 -1.39 -12.72 -10.25
N SER A 230 -0.19 -13.29 -10.38
CA SER A 230 0.78 -13.46 -9.30
C SER A 230 1.74 -12.29 -9.15
N ASP A 231 1.60 -11.26 -9.97
CA ASP A 231 2.46 -10.09 -9.93
C ASP A 231 2.20 -9.28 -8.64
N PRO A 232 3.23 -8.99 -7.82
CA PRO A 232 3.05 -8.27 -6.57
C PRO A 232 2.48 -6.85 -6.76
N HIS A 233 2.85 -6.15 -7.84
CA HIS A 233 2.35 -4.79 -8.13
C HIS A 233 0.84 -4.85 -8.39
N PHE A 234 0.41 -5.82 -9.20
CA PHE A 234 -1.01 -6.07 -9.48
C PHE A 234 -1.79 -6.56 -8.25
N ILE A 235 -1.19 -7.42 -7.41
CA ILE A 235 -1.81 -7.87 -6.16
C ILE A 235 -2.06 -6.68 -5.23
N TYR A 236 -1.11 -5.75 -5.11
CA TYR A 236 -1.27 -4.58 -4.25
C TYR A 236 -2.31 -3.60 -4.83
N ALA A 237 -2.35 -3.44 -6.16
CA ALA A 237 -3.31 -2.61 -6.87
C ALA A 237 -4.76 -2.99 -6.52
N GLN A 238 -5.07 -4.29 -6.42
CA GLN A 238 -6.42 -4.81 -6.14
C GLN A 238 -7.02 -4.27 -4.83
N SER A 239 -6.20 -4.02 -3.81
CA SER A 239 -6.67 -3.41 -2.54
C SER A 239 -6.42 -1.90 -2.49
N ALA A 240 -5.30 -1.43 -3.05
CA ALA A 240 -4.88 -0.04 -2.93
C ALA A 240 -5.75 0.92 -3.76
N ILE A 241 -6.11 0.53 -4.99
CA ILE A 241 -6.91 1.39 -5.89
C ILE A 241 -8.30 1.66 -5.32
N PRO A 242 -9.07 0.66 -4.83
CA PRO A 242 -10.34 0.93 -4.17
C PRO A 242 -10.22 1.90 -2.99
N GLU A 243 -9.22 1.73 -2.13
CA GLU A 243 -9.02 2.61 -0.96
C GLU A 243 -8.59 4.02 -1.38
N PHE A 244 -7.72 4.14 -2.38
CA PHE A 244 -7.34 5.43 -2.98
C PHE A 244 -8.56 6.18 -3.55
N ARG A 245 -9.40 5.49 -4.33
CA ARG A 245 -10.63 6.04 -4.91
C ARG A 245 -11.67 6.43 -3.86
N GLN A 246 -11.79 5.67 -2.77
CA GLN A 246 -12.66 6.04 -1.65
C GLN A 246 -12.23 7.34 -0.96
N ASN A 247 -10.96 7.73 -1.08
CA ASN A 247 -10.43 9.00 -0.59
C ASN A 247 -10.47 10.12 -1.65
N GLY A 248 -11.22 9.93 -2.75
CA GLY A 248 -11.40 10.93 -3.81
C GLY A 248 -10.32 10.88 -4.91
N GLY A 249 -9.38 9.94 -4.83
CA GLY A 249 -8.33 9.77 -5.82
C GLY A 249 -8.84 9.28 -7.17
N LYS A 250 -8.18 9.72 -8.25
CA LYS A 250 -8.54 9.40 -9.64
C LYS A 250 -7.40 8.73 -10.37
N ILE A 251 -7.67 7.72 -11.19
CA ILE A 251 -6.63 6.89 -11.79
C ILE A 251 -6.87 6.57 -13.26
N ILE A 252 -5.81 6.67 -14.06
CA ILE A 252 -5.69 6.06 -15.38
C ILE A 252 -4.79 4.84 -15.22
N TYR A 253 -5.31 3.64 -15.50
CA TYR A 253 -4.55 2.40 -15.44
C TYR A 253 -4.53 1.73 -16.82
N ALA A 254 -3.36 1.68 -17.44
CA ALA A 254 -3.14 1.08 -18.76
C ALA A 254 -2.31 -0.19 -18.60
N VAL A 255 -2.91 -1.33 -18.96
CA VAL A 255 -2.35 -2.65 -18.67
C VAL A 255 -2.33 -3.57 -19.89
N GLN A 256 -1.40 -4.52 -19.86
CA GLN A 256 -1.40 -5.71 -20.71
C GLN A 256 -1.43 -6.97 -19.84
N PHE A 257 -1.98 -8.06 -20.34
CA PHE A 257 -2.12 -9.29 -19.57
C PHE A 257 -1.48 -10.50 -20.23
N ASN A 258 -0.93 -11.41 -19.42
CA ASN A 258 -0.49 -12.70 -19.94
C ASN A 258 -1.68 -13.54 -20.46
N SER A 259 -1.40 -14.62 -21.19
CA SER A 259 -2.45 -15.46 -21.78
C SER A 259 -3.30 -16.24 -20.78
N ALA A 260 -2.83 -16.38 -19.52
CA ALA A 260 -3.51 -17.14 -18.47
C ALA A 260 -4.28 -16.23 -17.50
N PHE A 261 -4.27 -14.92 -17.72
CA PHE A 261 -4.88 -13.95 -16.83
C PHE A 261 -6.40 -14.16 -16.76
N GLY A 262 -6.99 -13.98 -15.57
CA GLY A 262 -8.42 -14.20 -15.35
C GLY A 262 -8.90 -15.65 -15.41
N THR A 263 -8.03 -16.65 -15.62
CA THR A 263 -8.44 -18.07 -15.64
C THR A 263 -8.70 -18.67 -14.26
N GLN A 264 -8.27 -17.99 -13.19
CA GLN A 264 -8.32 -18.48 -11.81
C GLN A 264 -9.30 -17.71 -10.90
N GLY A 265 -10.12 -16.82 -11.47
CA GLY A 265 -11.07 -16.00 -10.71
C GLY A 265 -11.40 -14.69 -11.42
N GLU A 266 -11.86 -13.70 -10.65
CA GLU A 266 -12.23 -12.36 -11.12
C GLU A 266 -11.21 -11.30 -10.63
N PRO A 267 -9.99 -11.27 -11.19
CA PRO A 267 -8.92 -10.40 -10.72
C PRO A 267 -9.18 -8.90 -10.95
N LEU A 268 -10.21 -8.54 -11.72
CA LEU A 268 -10.53 -7.15 -12.09
C LEU A 268 -11.74 -6.57 -11.35
N ALA A 269 -12.19 -7.21 -10.26
CA ALA A 269 -13.33 -6.72 -9.48
C ALA A 269 -13.15 -5.29 -8.92
N PHE A 270 -11.91 -4.79 -8.83
CA PHE A 270 -11.60 -3.41 -8.41
C PHE A 270 -11.71 -2.38 -9.54
N ALA A 271 -11.79 -2.83 -10.80
CA ALA A 271 -11.78 -2.02 -12.01
C ALA A 271 -13.19 -1.92 -12.63
N PRO A 272 -13.45 -0.96 -13.53
CA PRO A 272 -14.75 -0.83 -14.21
C PRO A 272 -14.96 -1.89 -15.32
N VAL A 273 -14.41 -3.09 -15.13
CA VAL A 273 -14.43 -4.20 -16.09
C VAL A 273 -15.22 -5.35 -15.48
N ASP A 274 -16.27 -5.78 -16.18
CA ASP A 274 -17.05 -6.95 -15.81
C ASP A 274 -16.26 -8.22 -16.14
N THR A 275 -15.84 -8.35 -17.40
CA THR A 275 -15.08 -9.51 -17.87
C THR A 275 -14.11 -9.13 -18.99
N LEU A 276 -13.06 -9.96 -19.15
CA LEU A 276 -12.18 -9.89 -20.32
C LEU A 276 -12.87 -10.49 -21.54
N GLY A 277 -12.69 -9.81 -22.68
CA GLY A 277 -13.16 -10.23 -24.00
C GLY A 277 -12.08 -10.96 -24.80
N THR A 278 -12.16 -10.83 -26.12
CA THR A 278 -11.19 -11.41 -27.05
C THR A 278 -9.78 -10.92 -26.78
N ARG A 279 -8.84 -11.87 -26.71
CA ARG A 279 -7.41 -11.57 -26.62
C ARG A 279 -6.83 -11.31 -28.01
N TYR A 280 -6.07 -10.22 -28.12
CA TYR A 280 -5.32 -9.88 -29.32
C TYR A 280 -3.83 -10.16 -29.09
N ASN A 281 -3.30 -11.12 -29.87
CA ASN A 281 -1.87 -11.44 -29.86
C ASN A 281 -1.03 -10.40 -30.60
N PHE A 282 -1.65 -9.70 -31.54
CA PHE A 282 -1.01 -8.75 -32.42
C PHE A 282 -2.03 -7.73 -32.88
N ILE A 283 -1.73 -6.45 -32.72
CA ILE A 283 -2.46 -5.35 -33.35
C ILE A 283 -1.45 -4.61 -34.23
N ALA A 284 -1.75 -4.53 -35.53
CA ALA A 284 -0.81 -3.99 -36.50
C ALA A 284 -0.61 -2.48 -36.32
N THR A 285 0.50 -1.96 -36.86
CA THR A 285 0.68 -0.51 -37.02
C THR A 285 -0.44 0.08 -37.89
N ASN A 286 -0.79 1.34 -37.64
CA ASN A 286 -1.85 2.09 -38.33
C ASN A 286 -3.28 1.58 -38.13
N GLN A 287 -3.50 0.63 -37.23
CA GLN A 287 -4.84 0.24 -36.80
C GLN A 287 -5.50 1.38 -36.01
N ASN A 288 -6.81 1.57 -36.20
CA ASN A 288 -7.54 2.69 -35.62
C ASN A 288 -8.24 2.30 -34.32
N PHE A 289 -8.20 3.20 -33.36
CA PHE A 289 -9.04 3.15 -32.17
C PHE A 289 -9.93 4.38 -32.21
N TYR A 290 -11.24 4.18 -32.31
CA TYR A 290 -12.20 5.28 -32.47
C TYR A 290 -13.05 5.43 -31.20
N PRO A 291 -13.53 6.66 -30.89
CA PRO A 291 -14.39 6.91 -29.74
C PRO A 291 -15.70 6.13 -29.78
N ASP A 292 -16.10 5.55 -28.65
CA ASP A 292 -17.43 4.99 -28.48
C ASP A 292 -18.47 6.12 -28.33
N PRO A 293 -19.62 6.06 -29.04
CA PRO A 293 -20.69 7.06 -28.92
C PRO A 293 -21.25 7.25 -27.49
N ALA A 294 -21.09 6.26 -26.61
CA ALA A 294 -21.52 6.36 -25.22
C ALA A 294 -20.84 7.50 -24.46
N PHE A 295 -19.54 7.76 -24.73
CA PHE A 295 -18.82 8.85 -24.08
C PHE A 295 -19.42 10.22 -24.43
N ALA A 296 -19.67 10.48 -25.72
CA ALA A 296 -20.28 11.73 -26.16
C ALA A 296 -21.74 11.90 -25.66
N THR A 297 -22.42 10.77 -25.40
CA THR A 297 -23.76 10.78 -24.80
C THR A 297 -23.72 11.18 -23.33
N GLU A 298 -22.75 10.67 -22.58
CA GLU A 298 -22.55 11.03 -21.16
C GLU A 298 -22.02 12.46 -20.99
N PHE A 299 -21.13 12.89 -21.89
CA PHE A 299 -20.45 14.19 -21.83
C PHE A 299 -20.74 15.06 -23.07
N PRO A 300 -21.99 15.51 -23.28
CA PRO A 300 -22.40 16.21 -24.51
C PRO A 300 -21.78 17.60 -24.67
N THR A 301 -21.21 18.16 -23.60
CA THR A 301 -20.59 19.51 -23.59
C THR A 301 -19.07 19.48 -23.70
N LEU A 302 -18.44 18.30 -23.57
CA LEU A 302 -17.00 18.17 -23.67
C LEU A 302 -16.55 18.11 -25.14
N GLN A 303 -15.26 18.39 -25.37
CA GLN A 303 -14.67 18.10 -26.67
C GLN A 303 -14.82 16.61 -27.00
N PRO A 304 -15.14 16.25 -28.26
CA PRO A 304 -15.14 14.85 -28.67
C PRO A 304 -13.76 14.22 -28.43
N LEU A 305 -13.74 12.96 -28.00
CA LEU A 305 -12.48 12.22 -27.91
C LEU A 305 -11.82 12.11 -29.31
N PRO A 306 -10.49 12.19 -29.40
CA PRO A 306 -9.79 12.11 -30.68
C PRO A 306 -9.79 10.68 -31.25
N ASP A 307 -9.77 10.53 -32.58
CA ASP A 307 -9.43 9.24 -33.20
C ASP A 307 -7.96 8.91 -32.96
N LEU A 308 -7.70 7.74 -32.39
CA LEU A 308 -6.37 7.26 -32.06
C LEU A 308 -5.88 6.24 -33.09
N LYS A 309 -4.55 6.08 -33.16
CA LYS A 309 -3.93 5.16 -34.12
C LYS A 309 -2.73 4.47 -33.53
N VAL A 310 -2.57 3.19 -33.83
CA VAL A 310 -1.43 2.40 -33.38
C VAL A 310 -0.15 2.87 -34.09
N SER A 311 0.80 3.44 -33.33
CA SER A 311 2.07 4.03 -33.82
C SER A 311 3.10 2.99 -34.25
N THR A 312 3.15 1.87 -33.54
CA THR A 312 3.89 0.66 -33.88
C THR A 312 3.10 -0.55 -33.40
N PHE A 313 3.34 -1.73 -33.96
CA PHE A 313 2.56 -2.91 -33.63
C PHE A 313 2.57 -3.20 -32.13
N ILE A 314 1.43 -3.64 -31.60
CA ILE A 314 1.28 -4.08 -30.21
C ILE A 314 1.38 -5.61 -30.22
N LEU A 315 2.30 -6.16 -29.44
CA LEU A 315 2.53 -7.59 -29.35
C LEU A 315 2.09 -8.12 -27.98
N GLY A 316 1.20 -9.11 -28.01
CA GLY A 316 0.77 -9.86 -26.84
C GLY A 316 -0.05 -9.06 -25.84
N GLY A 317 -1.03 -9.73 -25.22
CA GLY A 317 -1.63 -9.25 -23.98
C GLY A 317 -2.54 -8.03 -24.06
N ALA A 318 -2.89 -7.56 -25.26
CA ALA A 318 -4.03 -6.67 -25.41
C ALA A 318 -5.32 -7.48 -25.29
N PHE A 319 -6.22 -7.06 -24.42
CA PHE A 319 -7.53 -7.70 -24.22
C PHE A 319 -8.64 -6.71 -24.47
N ALA A 320 -9.61 -7.13 -25.28
CA ALA A 320 -10.91 -6.48 -25.30
C ALA A 320 -11.56 -6.58 -23.91
N LEU A 321 -12.46 -5.66 -23.62
CA LEU A 321 -13.10 -5.52 -22.32
C LEU A 321 -14.62 -5.59 -22.46
N LYS A 322 -15.28 -6.03 -21.40
CA LYS A 322 -16.70 -5.78 -21.18
C LYS A 322 -16.84 -4.85 -19.98
N ALA A 323 -17.57 -3.77 -20.17
CA ALA A 323 -17.76 -2.76 -19.13
C ALA A 323 -18.69 -3.27 -18.02
N SER A 324 -18.35 -2.95 -16.78
CA SER A 324 -19.25 -3.13 -15.64
C SER A 324 -20.49 -2.24 -15.77
N PRO A 325 -21.61 -2.59 -15.11
CA PRO A 325 -22.78 -1.71 -15.04
C PRO A 325 -22.39 -0.31 -14.54
N GLY A 326 -22.87 0.74 -15.22
CA GLY A 326 -22.58 2.13 -14.86
C GLY A 326 -21.25 2.67 -15.37
N ALA A 327 -20.38 1.84 -15.95
CA ALA A 327 -19.18 2.30 -16.64
C ALA A 327 -19.51 2.75 -18.07
N VAL A 328 -18.71 3.70 -18.58
CA VAL A 328 -18.88 4.35 -19.88
C VAL A 328 -17.79 3.84 -20.84
N PRO A 329 -18.17 3.13 -21.92
CA PRO A 329 -17.24 2.79 -22.99
C PRO A 329 -16.58 4.05 -23.59
N MET A 330 -15.25 4.02 -23.79
CA MET A 330 -14.52 5.16 -24.36
C MET A 330 -13.94 4.88 -25.76
N TYR A 331 -13.26 3.75 -25.97
CA TYR A 331 -12.59 3.47 -27.26
C TYR A 331 -12.79 2.05 -27.73
N ARG A 332 -13.13 1.92 -29.02
CA ARG A 332 -13.21 0.66 -29.74
C ARG A 332 -12.08 0.52 -30.73
N TYR A 333 -11.61 -0.71 -30.93
CA TYR A 333 -10.65 -1.04 -31.97
C TYR A 333 -11.40 -1.39 -33.26
N ASP A 334 -11.16 -0.68 -34.36
CA ASP A 334 -11.68 -0.98 -35.71
C ASP A 334 -11.03 -2.28 -36.23
N ASP A 335 -11.63 -3.42 -35.89
CA ASP A 335 -11.11 -4.75 -36.21
C ASP A 335 -11.64 -5.17 -37.59
N PRO A 336 -10.77 -5.20 -38.62
CA PRO A 336 -11.20 -5.49 -39.98
C PRO A 336 -11.76 -6.92 -40.16
N ALA A 337 -11.58 -7.80 -39.17
CA ALA A 337 -12.03 -9.19 -39.22
C ALA A 337 -13.45 -9.40 -38.69
N ILE A 338 -14.05 -8.44 -37.97
CA ILE A 338 -15.35 -8.62 -37.32
C ILE A 338 -16.29 -7.44 -37.54
N THR A 339 -17.58 -7.64 -37.24
CA THR A 339 -18.63 -6.63 -37.47
C THR A 339 -18.98 -5.81 -36.24
N THR A 340 -18.46 -6.18 -35.07
CA THR A 340 -18.70 -5.49 -33.81
C THR A 340 -17.36 -5.28 -33.13
N ASP A 341 -16.85 -4.08 -33.31
CA ASP A 341 -15.53 -3.68 -32.84
C ASP A 341 -15.41 -3.78 -31.31
N PRO A 342 -14.35 -4.45 -30.81
CA PRO A 342 -14.16 -4.68 -29.39
C PRO A 342 -13.85 -3.38 -28.64
N LEU A 343 -14.32 -3.29 -27.41
CA LEU A 343 -14.04 -2.20 -26.48
C LEU A 343 -12.69 -2.42 -25.79
N PHE A 344 -11.89 -1.37 -25.63
CA PHE A 344 -10.55 -1.46 -25.03
C PHE A 344 -10.26 -0.44 -23.94
N VAL A 345 -10.99 0.67 -23.90
CA VAL A 345 -10.86 1.71 -22.87
C VAL A 345 -12.22 1.99 -22.28
N ILE A 346 -12.30 2.00 -20.95
CA ILE A 346 -13.53 2.20 -20.19
C ILE A 346 -13.29 3.29 -19.14
N LEU A 347 -14.29 4.16 -18.95
CA LEU A 347 -14.37 5.08 -17.84
C LEU A 347 -15.31 4.53 -16.76
N GLY A 348 -14.77 4.35 -15.56
CA GLY A 348 -15.46 3.89 -14.37
C GLY A 348 -16.01 5.03 -13.55
N ARG A 349 -17.16 4.76 -12.93
CA ARG A 349 -17.80 5.63 -11.94
C ARG A 349 -17.54 5.08 -10.53
N ASN A 350 -17.36 5.97 -9.57
CA ASN A 350 -17.31 5.62 -8.16
C ASN A 350 -18.73 5.43 -7.63
N ASP A 351 -19.05 4.25 -7.12
CA ASP A 351 -20.40 3.97 -6.60
C ASP A 351 -20.75 4.79 -5.36
N ASN A 352 -19.75 5.26 -4.60
CA ASN A 352 -19.97 6.03 -3.37
C ASN A 352 -20.12 7.52 -3.64
N THR A 353 -19.28 8.09 -4.51
CA THR A 353 -19.29 9.55 -4.78
C THR A 353 -20.12 9.92 -6.00
N GLY A 354 -20.30 8.98 -6.93
CA GLY A 354 -20.92 9.22 -8.23
C GLY A 354 -20.00 9.94 -9.22
N ASP A 355 -18.73 10.17 -8.89
CA ASP A 355 -17.76 10.80 -9.80
C ASP A 355 -17.17 9.79 -10.77
N PHE A 356 -16.72 10.26 -11.92
CA PHE A 356 -15.85 9.49 -12.79
C PHE A 356 -14.40 9.65 -12.33
N ASP A 357 -13.76 8.53 -12.02
CA ASP A 357 -12.47 8.51 -11.29
C ASP A 357 -11.56 7.35 -11.70
N PHE A 358 -11.96 6.51 -12.66
CA PHE A 358 -11.15 5.36 -13.08
C PHE A 358 -11.21 5.12 -14.59
N VAL A 359 -10.19 5.56 -15.33
CA VAL A 359 -9.98 5.11 -16.71
C VAL A 359 -9.17 3.82 -16.70
N PHE A 360 -9.73 2.76 -17.28
CA PHE A 360 -9.07 1.48 -17.42
C PHE A 360 -8.85 1.15 -18.89
N SER A 361 -7.63 0.78 -19.26
CA SER A 361 -7.28 0.38 -20.62
C SER A 361 -6.69 -1.03 -20.66
N GLY A 362 -7.30 -1.91 -21.45
CA GLY A 362 -6.81 -3.26 -21.74
C GLY A 362 -5.79 -3.31 -22.87
N THR A 363 -5.26 -2.15 -23.24
CA THR A 363 -4.22 -1.97 -24.26
C THR A 363 -3.23 -0.92 -23.76
N PRO A 364 -1.95 -1.03 -24.09
CA PRO A 364 -0.95 -0.04 -23.67
C PRO A 364 -1.19 1.27 -24.42
N LEU A 365 -1.65 2.31 -23.71
CA LEU A 365 -2.12 3.55 -24.31
C LEU A 365 -1.03 4.27 -25.10
N HIS A 366 0.23 4.24 -24.66
CA HIS A 366 1.34 4.90 -25.36
C HIS A 366 1.57 4.41 -26.78
N PHE A 367 1.08 3.22 -27.17
CA PHE A 367 1.12 2.79 -28.56
C PHE A 367 0.05 3.44 -29.44
N LEU A 368 -0.96 4.10 -28.88
CA LEU A 368 -2.08 4.70 -29.61
C LEU A 368 -1.81 6.15 -30.09
N GLN A 369 -0.54 6.55 -30.09
CA GLN A 369 -0.08 7.90 -30.45
C GLN A 369 0.23 8.11 -31.95
N GLY A 370 -0.18 7.21 -32.84
CA GLY A 370 0.19 7.23 -34.26
C GLY A 370 -0.33 8.44 -35.05
N ASN A 371 -1.36 9.13 -34.53
CA ASN A 371 -1.85 10.40 -35.07
C ASN A 371 -1.23 11.63 -34.37
N GLY A 372 -0.43 11.43 -33.30
CA GLY A 372 0.19 12.51 -32.53
C GLY A 372 -0.79 13.33 -31.66
N ASN A 373 -1.93 12.74 -31.28
CA ASN A 373 -3.05 13.39 -30.57
C ASN A 373 -3.46 12.63 -29.29
N LEU A 374 -2.61 11.75 -28.76
CA LEU A 374 -2.91 11.03 -27.53
C LEU A 374 -2.83 11.98 -26.30
N ASP A 375 -2.06 13.05 -26.39
CA ASP A 375 -2.06 14.15 -25.41
C ASP A 375 -3.43 14.80 -25.26
N GLU A 376 -4.18 15.02 -26.35
CA GLU A 376 -5.56 15.54 -26.33
C GLU A 376 -6.49 14.64 -25.50
N LEU A 377 -6.35 13.31 -25.60
CA LEU A 377 -7.11 12.39 -24.75
C LEU A 377 -6.77 12.60 -23.27
N PHE A 378 -5.49 12.68 -22.93
CA PHE A 378 -5.06 12.87 -21.53
C PHE A 378 -5.49 14.22 -20.99
N GLU A 379 -5.48 15.28 -21.81
CA GLU A 379 -6.02 16.59 -21.44
C GLU A 379 -7.50 16.51 -21.09
N ILE A 380 -8.34 15.92 -21.96
CA ILE A 380 -9.77 15.74 -21.69
C ILE A 380 -9.99 14.94 -20.41
N ILE A 381 -9.31 13.81 -20.23
CA ILE A 381 -9.50 12.99 -19.03
C ILE A 381 -9.07 13.74 -17.77
N LEU A 382 -7.86 14.30 -17.75
CA LEU A 382 -7.26 14.84 -16.53
C LEU A 382 -7.81 16.21 -16.13
N MET A 383 -8.31 16.99 -17.10
CA MET A 383 -8.72 18.38 -16.89
C MET A 383 -10.24 18.58 -16.93
N ASP A 384 -10.95 17.82 -17.78
CA ASP A 384 -12.38 18.03 -18.00
C ASP A 384 -13.26 16.94 -17.36
N VAL A 385 -12.73 15.72 -17.20
CA VAL A 385 -13.47 14.59 -16.59
C VAL A 385 -13.09 14.38 -15.12
N PHE A 386 -11.79 14.42 -14.81
CA PHE A 386 -11.25 14.15 -13.47
C PHE A 386 -11.30 15.35 -12.54
#